data_AF-Q9H257-F1
#
_entry.id   AF-Q9H257-F1
#
_cell.length_a   1.000
_cell.length_b   1.000
_cell.length_c   1.000
_cell.angle_alpha   90.00
_cell.angle_beta   90.00
_cell.angle_gamma   90.00
#
_symmetry.space_group_name_H-M   'P 1'
#
loop_
_entity.id
_entity.type
_entity.pdbx_description
1 polymer ?
#
loop_
_entity_poly.entity_id
_entity_poly.type
_entity_poly.pdbx_seq_one_letter_code
_entity_poly.pdbx_strand_id
1 'polypeptide(L)'
;MSDYENDDECWSVLEGFRVTLTSVIDPSRITPYLRQCKVLNPDDEEQVLSDPNLVIRKRKVGVLLDILQRTGHKGYVAFLESLELYYPQLYKKVTGKEPARVFSMIIDASGESGLTQLLMTEVMKLQKKVQDLTALLSSKDDFIKELRVKDSLLRKHQERVQRLKEECEAGSRELKRCKEENYDLAMRLAHQSEEKGAALMRNRDLQLEIDQLKHSLMKAEDDCKVERKHTLKLRHAMEQRPSQELLWELQQEKALLQARVQELEASVQEGKLDRSSPYIQVLEEDWRQALRDHQEQANTIFSLRKDLRQGEARRLRCMEEKEMFELQCLALRKDSKMYKDRIEAILLQMEEVAIERDQAIATREELHAQHARGLQEKDALRKQVRELGEKADELQLQVFQCEAQLLAVEGRLRRQQLETLVLSSDLEDGSPRRSQELSLPQDLEDTQLSDKGCLAGGGSPKQPFAALHQEQVLRNPHDAGLSSGEPPEKERRRLKESFENYRRKRALRKMQKGWRQGEEDRENTTGSDNTDTEGS
;
A
#
# COMPACT_ATOMS: atom_id res chain seq x y z
N MET A 1 -44.53 -66.45 76.46
CA MET A 1 -45.80 -65.74 76.30
C MET A 1 -45.81 -65.25 74.87
N SER A 2 -46.45 -66.01 73.98
CA SER A 2 -46.40 -65.83 72.52
C SER A 2 -47.45 -64.83 72.06
N ASP A 3 -47.09 -63.96 71.10
CA ASP A 3 -47.87 -62.85 70.51
C ASP A 3 -49.19 -63.24 69.78
N TYR A 4 -49.81 -64.37 70.11
CA TYR A 4 -50.94 -64.94 69.38
C TYR A 4 -52.33 -64.54 69.90
N GLU A 5 -52.46 -63.56 70.80
CA GLU A 5 -53.74 -63.25 71.47
C GLU A 5 -54.17 -61.76 71.47
N ASN A 6 -53.59 -60.87 70.64
CA ASN A 6 -54.01 -59.46 70.59
C ASN A 6 -54.05 -58.85 69.17
N ASP A 7 -55.06 -59.25 68.37
CA ASP A 7 -55.27 -58.79 66.99
C ASP A 7 -55.45 -57.25 66.88
N ASP A 8 -56.12 -56.63 67.86
CA ASP A 8 -56.44 -55.19 67.84
C ASP A 8 -55.21 -54.31 68.12
N GLU A 9 -54.28 -54.78 68.95
CA GLU A 9 -53.04 -54.07 69.26
C GLU A 9 -52.10 -53.99 68.05
N CYS A 10 -52.09 -55.04 67.23
CA CYS A 10 -51.23 -55.12 66.04
C CYS A 10 -51.55 -54.00 65.05
N TRP A 11 -52.82 -53.85 64.66
CA TRP A 11 -53.24 -52.83 63.69
C TRP A 11 -53.17 -51.40 64.25
N SER A 12 -53.30 -51.21 65.56
CA SER A 12 -53.15 -49.90 66.21
C SER A 12 -51.76 -49.28 65.96
N VAL A 13 -50.71 -50.11 65.88
CA VAL A 13 -49.36 -49.65 65.50
C VAL A 13 -49.35 -49.11 64.06
N LEU A 14 -49.92 -49.83 63.10
CA LEU A 14 -49.98 -49.39 61.70
C LEU A 14 -50.82 -48.13 61.52
N GLU A 15 -51.91 -48.00 62.28
CA GLU A 15 -52.79 -46.84 62.23
C GLU A 15 -52.06 -45.54 62.63
N GLY A 16 -51.16 -45.62 63.62
CA GLY A 16 -50.26 -44.51 63.97
C GLY A 16 -49.35 -44.05 62.82
N PHE A 17 -49.06 -44.92 61.86
CA PHE A 17 -48.26 -44.61 60.66
C PHE A 17 -49.09 -44.43 59.39
N ARG A 18 -50.42 -44.51 59.45
CA ARG A 18 -51.32 -44.50 58.27
C ARG A 18 -51.06 -43.33 57.33
N VAL A 19 -50.81 -42.14 57.85
CA VAL A 19 -50.49 -40.95 57.03
C VAL A 19 -49.21 -41.16 56.21
N THR A 20 -48.16 -41.72 56.82
CA THR A 20 -46.91 -42.01 56.12
C THR A 20 -47.11 -43.11 55.09
N LEU A 21 -47.75 -44.21 55.49
CA LEU A 21 -47.99 -45.37 54.63
C LEU A 21 -48.76 -44.97 53.36
N THR A 22 -49.86 -44.24 53.53
CA THR A 22 -50.69 -43.77 52.40
C THR A 22 -49.98 -42.76 51.49
N SER A 23 -48.98 -42.04 51.97
CA SER A 23 -48.24 -41.06 51.17
C SER A 23 -47.14 -41.68 50.28
N VAL A 24 -46.54 -42.79 50.71
CA VAL A 24 -45.34 -43.36 50.06
C VAL A 24 -45.65 -44.59 49.22
N ILE A 25 -46.56 -45.43 49.71
CA ILE A 25 -46.79 -46.76 49.11
C ILE A 25 -47.53 -46.63 47.79
N ASP A 26 -47.09 -47.41 46.80
CA ASP A 26 -47.82 -47.66 45.57
C ASP A 26 -48.54 -49.00 45.71
N PRO A 27 -49.89 -49.03 45.76
CA PRO A 27 -50.67 -50.26 45.89
C PRO A 27 -50.27 -51.31 44.86
N SER A 28 -50.00 -50.89 43.60
CA SER A 28 -49.68 -51.79 42.49
C SER A 28 -48.41 -52.64 42.71
N ARG A 29 -47.51 -52.19 43.60
CA ARG A 29 -46.29 -52.93 43.94
C ARG A 29 -46.54 -54.01 44.99
N ILE A 30 -47.49 -53.82 45.89
CA ILE A 30 -47.70 -54.71 47.05
C ILE A 30 -48.92 -55.63 46.89
N THR A 31 -49.95 -55.25 46.14
CA THR A 31 -51.15 -56.09 45.95
C THR A 31 -50.85 -57.48 45.38
N PRO A 32 -49.87 -57.70 44.47
CA PRO A 32 -49.58 -59.05 43.99
C PRO A 32 -49.02 -59.96 45.10
N TYR A 33 -48.23 -59.40 46.01
CA TYR A 33 -47.69 -60.13 47.17
C TYR A 33 -48.80 -60.48 48.17
N LEU A 34 -49.67 -59.51 48.46
CA LEU A 34 -50.80 -59.70 49.37
C LEU A 34 -51.82 -60.73 48.86
N ARG A 35 -52.05 -60.76 47.54
CA ARG A 35 -52.86 -61.79 46.90
C ARG A 35 -52.24 -63.19 47.04
N GLN A 36 -50.92 -63.32 46.91
CA GLN A 36 -50.22 -64.60 47.12
C GLN A 36 -50.25 -65.08 48.57
N CYS A 37 -50.28 -64.15 49.53
CA CYS A 37 -50.48 -64.46 50.95
C CYS A 37 -51.94 -64.84 51.30
N LYS A 38 -52.87 -64.83 50.32
CA LYS A 38 -54.31 -65.12 50.50
C LYS A 38 -55.00 -64.19 51.53
N VAL A 39 -54.51 -62.95 51.68
CA VAL A 39 -55.13 -61.91 52.53
C VAL A 39 -55.87 -60.85 51.72
N LEU A 40 -55.73 -60.87 50.39
CA LEU A 40 -56.38 -59.95 49.46
C LEU A 40 -57.01 -60.77 48.33
N ASN A 41 -58.32 -60.61 48.11
CA ASN A 41 -58.99 -61.31 47.02
C ASN A 41 -58.71 -60.63 45.68
N PRO A 42 -58.83 -61.33 44.54
CA PRO A 42 -58.71 -60.72 43.21
C PRO A 42 -59.66 -59.53 43.01
N ASP A 43 -60.89 -59.62 43.52
CA ASP A 43 -61.88 -58.55 43.46
C ASP A 43 -61.46 -57.31 44.28
N ASP A 44 -60.85 -57.54 45.45
CA ASP A 44 -60.33 -56.47 46.31
C ASP A 44 -59.11 -55.78 45.65
N GLU A 45 -58.23 -56.55 45.00
CA GLU A 45 -57.10 -56.02 44.23
C GLU A 45 -57.61 -55.15 43.06
N GLU A 46 -58.59 -55.64 42.30
CA GLU A 46 -59.18 -54.88 41.20
C GLU A 46 -59.89 -53.61 41.71
N GLN A 47 -60.60 -53.68 42.84
CA GLN A 47 -61.19 -52.49 43.47
C GLN A 47 -60.11 -51.47 43.82
N VAL A 48 -59.03 -51.87 44.50
CA VAL A 48 -57.95 -50.95 44.91
C VAL A 48 -57.23 -50.36 43.69
N LEU A 49 -56.99 -51.15 42.65
CA LEU A 49 -56.21 -50.73 41.48
C LEU A 49 -57.03 -49.98 40.44
N SER A 50 -58.29 -50.34 40.24
CA SER A 50 -59.10 -49.93 39.09
C SER A 50 -60.37 -49.15 39.45
N ASP A 51 -60.77 -49.02 40.73
CA ASP A 51 -61.96 -48.25 41.12
C ASP A 51 -61.81 -46.77 40.68
N PRO A 52 -62.70 -46.26 39.80
CA PRO A 52 -62.69 -44.87 39.37
C PRO A 52 -62.81 -43.86 40.53
N ASN A 53 -63.39 -44.25 41.67
CA ASN A 53 -63.53 -43.39 42.85
C ASN A 53 -62.20 -43.21 43.61
N LEU A 54 -61.23 -44.08 43.39
CA LEU A 54 -59.92 -44.07 44.04
C LEU A 54 -58.83 -43.46 43.14
N VAL A 55 -59.03 -42.23 42.69
CA VAL A 55 -58.08 -41.52 41.80
C VAL A 55 -56.69 -41.33 42.44
N ILE A 56 -56.67 -41.02 43.74
CA ILE A 56 -55.45 -40.63 44.44
C ILE A 56 -54.83 -41.88 45.07
N ARG A 57 -53.54 -42.11 44.82
CA ARG A 57 -52.74 -43.19 45.43
C ARG A 57 -52.97 -43.30 46.95
N LYS A 58 -53.05 -42.15 47.63
CA LYS A 58 -53.31 -42.05 49.08
C LYS A 58 -54.61 -42.74 49.50
N ARG A 59 -55.70 -42.56 48.73
CA ARG A 59 -56.98 -43.21 48.99
C ARG A 59 -56.91 -44.70 48.70
N LYS A 60 -56.25 -45.10 47.60
CA LYS A 60 -56.05 -46.53 47.26
C LYS A 60 -55.37 -47.29 48.39
N VAL A 61 -54.26 -46.75 48.92
CA VAL A 61 -53.56 -47.37 50.07
C VAL A 61 -54.43 -47.33 51.32
N GLY A 62 -55.19 -46.25 51.55
CA GLY A 62 -56.10 -46.14 52.68
C GLY A 62 -57.14 -47.26 52.70
N VAL A 63 -57.79 -47.50 51.55
CA VAL A 63 -58.76 -48.59 51.34
C VAL A 63 -58.10 -49.96 51.43
N LEU A 64 -56.89 -50.11 50.88
CA LEU A 64 -56.13 -51.37 50.98
C LEU A 64 -55.85 -51.74 52.45
N LEU A 65 -55.47 -50.78 53.29
CA LEU A 65 -55.28 -51.02 54.72
C LEU A 65 -56.59 -51.45 55.41
N ASP A 66 -57.71 -50.79 55.08
CA ASP A 66 -59.03 -51.14 55.62
C ASP A 66 -59.46 -52.56 55.21
N ILE A 67 -59.16 -52.97 53.98
CA ILE A 67 -59.44 -54.33 53.49
C ILE A 67 -58.60 -55.35 54.26
N LEU A 68 -57.30 -55.12 54.39
CA LEU A 68 -56.39 -56.05 55.07
C LEU A 68 -56.72 -56.18 56.57
N GLN A 69 -57.17 -55.10 57.21
CA GLN A 69 -57.58 -55.12 58.62
C GLN A 69 -58.69 -56.16 58.88
N ARG A 70 -59.60 -56.39 57.91
CA ARG A 70 -60.68 -57.38 58.02
C ARG A 70 -60.19 -58.83 58.09
N THR A 71 -58.93 -59.08 57.75
CA THR A 71 -58.30 -60.41 57.82
C THR A 71 -57.54 -60.65 59.14
N GLY A 72 -57.65 -59.72 60.10
CA GLY A 72 -57.08 -59.84 61.45
C GLY A 72 -55.56 -59.83 61.44
N HIS A 73 -54.95 -60.59 62.36
CA HIS A 73 -53.50 -60.72 62.47
C HIS A 73 -52.85 -61.23 61.16
N LYS A 74 -53.55 -62.06 60.37
CA LYS A 74 -53.00 -62.56 59.11
C LYS A 74 -52.67 -61.44 58.12
N GLY A 75 -53.59 -60.49 57.95
CA GLY A 75 -53.38 -59.32 57.10
C GLY A 75 -52.29 -58.39 57.60
N TYR A 76 -52.18 -58.24 58.93
CA TYR A 76 -51.14 -57.45 59.55
C TYR A 76 -49.74 -57.98 59.20
N VAL A 77 -49.51 -59.28 59.43
CA VAL A 77 -48.23 -59.93 59.15
C VAL A 77 -47.93 -59.89 57.64
N ALA A 78 -48.90 -60.22 56.77
CA ALA A 78 -48.71 -60.17 55.33
C ALA A 78 -48.39 -58.75 54.80
N PHE A 79 -49.02 -57.71 55.38
CA PHE A 79 -48.72 -56.33 55.05
C PHE A 79 -47.30 -55.94 55.45
N LEU A 80 -46.89 -56.28 56.67
CA LEU A 80 -45.52 -56.05 57.13
C LEU A 80 -44.49 -56.78 56.26
N GLU A 81 -44.73 -58.04 55.92
CA GLU A 81 -43.87 -58.81 55.00
C GLU A 81 -43.78 -58.14 53.62
N SER A 82 -44.88 -57.59 53.10
CA SER A 82 -44.84 -56.81 51.84
C SER A 82 -44.01 -55.53 51.96
N LEU A 83 -44.02 -54.86 53.12
CA LEU A 83 -43.18 -53.69 53.37
C LEU A 83 -41.70 -54.07 53.47
N GLU A 84 -41.37 -55.21 54.10
CA GLU A 84 -39.99 -55.69 54.15
C GLU A 84 -39.40 -55.90 52.75
N LEU A 85 -40.23 -56.38 51.81
CA LEU A 85 -39.82 -56.62 50.43
C LEU A 85 -39.70 -55.31 49.60
N TYR A 86 -40.75 -54.49 49.58
CA TYR A 86 -40.84 -53.36 48.64
C TYR A 86 -40.46 -51.99 49.22
N TYR A 87 -40.53 -51.85 50.55
CA TYR A 87 -40.34 -50.59 51.28
C TYR A 87 -39.62 -50.81 52.62
N PRO A 88 -38.37 -51.33 52.63
CA PRO A 88 -37.66 -51.70 53.86
C PRO A 88 -37.48 -50.51 54.82
N GLN A 89 -37.36 -49.29 54.27
CA GLN A 89 -37.29 -48.07 55.06
C GLN A 89 -38.60 -47.74 55.80
N LEU A 90 -39.76 -48.04 55.18
CA LEU A 90 -41.06 -47.88 55.83
C LEU A 90 -41.27 -48.95 56.90
N TYR A 91 -40.91 -50.20 56.62
CA TYR A 91 -40.96 -51.27 57.61
C TYR A 91 -40.21 -50.88 58.88
N LYS A 92 -38.94 -50.48 58.73
CA LYS A 92 -38.10 -50.03 59.85
C LYS A 92 -38.71 -48.88 60.64
N LYS A 93 -39.40 -47.96 59.96
CA LYS A 93 -40.08 -46.83 60.60
C LYS A 93 -41.29 -47.26 61.42
N VAL A 94 -42.05 -48.25 60.95
CA VAL A 94 -43.27 -48.74 61.61
C VAL A 94 -42.94 -49.65 62.79
N THR A 95 -42.02 -50.60 62.61
CA THR A 95 -41.73 -51.66 63.61
C THR A 95 -40.58 -51.31 64.53
N GLY A 96 -39.73 -50.35 64.15
CA GLY A 96 -38.47 -50.04 64.82
C GLY A 96 -37.39 -51.11 64.65
N LYS A 97 -37.66 -52.18 63.90
CA LYS A 97 -36.79 -53.34 63.71
C LYS A 97 -36.23 -53.37 62.30
N GLU A 98 -35.08 -54.04 62.13
CA GLU A 98 -34.57 -54.33 60.78
C GLU A 98 -35.45 -55.39 60.09
N PRO A 99 -35.68 -55.29 58.76
CA PRO A 99 -36.41 -56.31 58.01
C PRO A 99 -35.80 -57.70 58.19
N ALA A 100 -36.55 -58.61 58.81
CA ALA A 100 -36.10 -59.96 59.12
C ALA A 100 -36.12 -60.90 57.88
N ARG A 101 -36.93 -60.56 56.88
CA ARG A 101 -37.11 -61.28 55.60
C ARG A 101 -37.47 -62.75 55.76
N VAL A 102 -38.29 -63.04 56.77
CA VAL A 102 -38.75 -64.40 57.08
C VAL A 102 -39.82 -64.86 56.08
N PHE A 103 -40.68 -63.95 55.62
CA PHE A 103 -41.71 -64.20 54.60
C PHE A 103 -42.54 -65.46 54.89
N SER A 104 -42.94 -65.61 56.15
CA SER A 104 -43.65 -66.78 56.66
C SER A 104 -45.04 -66.94 56.04
N MET A 105 -45.76 -65.85 55.77
CA MET A 105 -47.16 -65.93 55.31
C MET A 105 -47.27 -66.36 53.86
N ILE A 106 -46.39 -65.86 52.99
CA ILE A 106 -46.35 -66.31 51.60
C ILE A 106 -45.86 -67.77 51.49
N ILE A 107 -44.93 -68.18 52.35
CA ILE A 107 -44.45 -69.57 52.39
C ILE A 107 -45.58 -70.51 52.87
N ASP A 108 -46.34 -70.13 53.89
CA ASP A 108 -47.51 -70.90 54.36
C ASP A 108 -48.63 -70.94 53.30
N ALA A 109 -48.93 -69.79 52.68
CA ALA A 109 -50.06 -69.66 51.76
C ALA A 109 -49.81 -70.26 50.36
N SER A 110 -48.60 -70.13 49.83
CA SER A 110 -48.24 -70.45 48.44
C SER A 110 -47.00 -71.36 48.32
N GLY A 111 -46.39 -71.76 49.43
CA GLY A 111 -45.14 -72.52 49.43
C GLY A 111 -43.91 -71.67 49.10
N GLU A 112 -42.73 -72.22 49.38
CA GLU A 112 -41.44 -71.62 48.99
C GLU A 112 -41.35 -71.41 47.47
N SER A 113 -42.00 -72.27 46.69
CA SER A 113 -42.13 -72.12 45.23
C SER A 113 -42.89 -70.86 44.82
N GLY A 114 -43.92 -70.47 45.57
CA GLY A 114 -44.70 -69.24 45.30
C GLY A 114 -43.88 -67.98 45.53
N LEU A 115 -43.19 -67.90 46.68
CA LEU A 115 -42.27 -66.79 46.97
C LEU A 115 -41.15 -66.72 45.92
N THR A 116 -40.57 -67.86 45.54
CA THR A 116 -39.53 -67.93 44.51
C THR A 116 -40.03 -67.38 43.17
N GLN A 117 -41.24 -67.76 42.73
CA GLN A 117 -41.85 -67.25 41.51
C GLN A 117 -42.11 -65.75 41.55
N LEU A 118 -42.60 -65.21 42.68
CA LEU A 118 -42.79 -63.76 42.85
C LEU A 118 -41.46 -63.02 42.75
N LEU A 119 -40.45 -63.46 43.50
CA LEU A 119 -39.13 -62.83 43.51
C LEU A 119 -38.49 -62.90 42.12
N MET A 120 -38.59 -64.02 41.42
CA MET A 120 -38.10 -64.16 40.05
C MET A 120 -38.80 -63.15 39.12
N THR A 121 -40.12 -63.03 39.22
CA THR A 121 -40.90 -62.05 38.43
C THR A 121 -40.47 -60.61 38.72
N GLU A 122 -40.27 -60.25 40.00
CA GLU A 122 -39.83 -58.91 40.38
C GLU A 122 -38.38 -58.62 39.96
N VAL A 123 -37.48 -59.61 40.04
CA VAL A 123 -36.11 -59.49 39.53
C VAL A 123 -36.13 -59.28 38.01
N MET A 124 -36.96 -60.02 37.27
CA MET A 124 -37.12 -59.82 35.83
C MET A 124 -37.65 -58.42 35.50
N LYS A 125 -38.63 -57.90 36.27
CA LYS A 125 -39.12 -56.51 36.11
C LYS A 125 -38.04 -55.47 36.39
N LEU A 126 -37.26 -55.64 37.46
CA LEU A 126 -36.16 -54.73 37.80
C LEU A 126 -35.05 -54.79 36.76
N GLN A 127 -34.69 -55.98 36.29
CA GLN A 127 -33.71 -56.17 35.22
C GLN A 127 -34.17 -55.49 33.93
N LYS A 128 -35.44 -55.64 33.57
CA LYS A 128 -36.03 -54.91 32.44
C LYS A 128 -36.00 -53.40 32.64
N LYS A 129 -36.31 -52.91 33.84
CA LYS A 129 -36.27 -51.48 34.15
C LYS A 129 -34.85 -50.90 34.08
N VAL A 130 -33.85 -51.65 34.54
CA VAL A 130 -32.43 -51.27 34.42
C VAL A 130 -32.02 -51.21 32.96
N GLN A 131 -32.42 -52.19 32.13
CA GLN A 131 -32.17 -52.16 30.69
C GLN A 131 -32.80 -50.93 30.03
N ASP A 132 -34.06 -50.61 30.34
CA ASP A 132 -34.76 -49.46 29.77
C ASP A 132 -34.13 -48.12 30.18
N LEU A 133 -33.73 -47.98 31.45
CA LEU A 133 -33.04 -46.78 31.93
C LEU A 133 -31.64 -46.63 31.33
N THR A 134 -30.92 -47.74 31.15
CA THR A 134 -29.61 -47.76 30.50
C THR A 134 -29.72 -47.33 29.04
N ALA A 135 -30.72 -47.85 28.31
CA ALA A 135 -31.01 -47.43 26.93
C ALA A 135 -31.40 -45.95 26.83
N LEU A 136 -32.18 -45.44 27.79
CA LEU A 136 -32.54 -44.02 27.84
C LEU A 136 -31.30 -43.14 28.09
N LEU A 137 -30.45 -43.51 29.04
CA LEU A 137 -29.19 -42.79 29.33
C LEU A 137 -28.28 -42.79 28.10
N SER A 138 -28.07 -43.94 27.46
CA SER A 138 -27.23 -44.02 26.25
C SER A 138 -27.78 -43.15 25.12
N SER A 139 -29.12 -43.10 24.94
CA SER A 139 -29.74 -42.22 23.93
C SER A 139 -29.51 -40.74 24.21
N LYS A 140 -29.50 -40.34 25.50
CA LYS A 140 -29.22 -38.97 25.91
C LYS A 140 -27.75 -38.61 25.71
N ASP A 141 -26.83 -39.53 25.99
CA ASP A 141 -25.41 -39.33 25.76
C ASP A 141 -25.09 -39.17 24.27
N ASP A 142 -25.70 -39.99 23.41
CA ASP A 142 -25.58 -39.86 21.95
C ASP A 142 -26.08 -38.50 21.46
N PHE A 143 -27.23 -38.05 21.98
CA PHE A 143 -27.77 -36.73 21.65
C PHE A 143 -26.86 -35.58 22.09
N ILE A 144 -26.24 -35.68 23.28
CA ILE A 144 -25.27 -34.68 23.75
C ILE A 144 -24.04 -34.63 22.84
N LYS A 145 -23.53 -35.78 22.39
CA LYS A 145 -22.40 -35.84 21.45
C LYS A 145 -22.75 -35.19 20.11
N GLU A 146 -23.93 -35.47 19.56
CA GLU A 146 -24.41 -34.82 18.33
C GLU A 146 -24.51 -33.29 18.47
N LEU A 147 -25.03 -32.80 19.59
CA LEU A 147 -25.12 -31.37 19.87
C LEU A 147 -23.74 -30.71 19.96
N ARG A 148 -22.75 -31.37 20.57
CA ARG A 148 -21.37 -30.86 20.65
C ARG A 148 -20.73 -30.67 19.27
N VAL A 149 -20.95 -31.60 18.34
CA VAL A 149 -20.44 -31.48 16.97
C VAL A 149 -21.16 -30.36 16.21
N LYS A 150 -22.49 -30.26 16.33
CA LYS A 150 -23.27 -29.16 15.73
C LYS A 150 -22.81 -27.79 16.24
N ASP A 151 -22.56 -27.66 17.54
CA ASP A 151 -22.07 -26.42 18.14
C ASP A 151 -20.65 -26.09 17.67
N SER A 152 -19.77 -27.09 17.54
CA SER A 152 -18.41 -26.90 17.01
C SER A 152 -18.43 -26.45 15.54
N LEU A 153 -19.30 -27.05 14.71
CA LEU A 153 -19.53 -26.62 13.32
C LEU A 153 -20.05 -25.18 13.25
N LEU A 154 -21.04 -24.83 14.09
CA LEU A 154 -21.61 -23.48 14.14
C LEU A 154 -20.56 -22.44 14.55
N ARG A 155 -19.77 -22.72 15.60
CA ARG A 155 -18.67 -21.84 16.04
C ARG A 155 -17.67 -21.59 14.91
N LYS A 156 -17.34 -22.63 14.14
CA LYS A 156 -16.41 -22.51 13.00
C LYS A 156 -16.97 -21.70 11.84
N HIS A 157 -18.26 -21.82 11.55
CA HIS A 157 -18.93 -20.92 10.61
C HIS A 157 -18.93 -19.47 11.12
N GLN A 158 -19.14 -19.23 12.42
CA GLN A 158 -19.10 -17.90 13.02
C GLN A 158 -17.68 -17.29 12.94
N GLU A 159 -16.63 -18.06 13.26
CA GLU A 159 -15.23 -17.65 13.12
C GLU A 159 -14.88 -17.27 11.67
N ARG A 160 -15.33 -18.05 10.68
CA ARG A 160 -15.13 -17.74 9.25
C ARG A 160 -15.82 -16.44 8.86
N VAL A 161 -17.06 -16.23 9.30
CA VAL A 161 -17.80 -14.98 9.04
C VAL A 161 -17.13 -13.77 9.70
N GLN A 162 -16.66 -13.93 10.94
CA GLN A 162 -15.98 -12.86 11.66
C GLN A 162 -14.67 -12.46 10.97
N ARG A 163 -13.85 -13.43 10.55
CA ARG A 163 -12.63 -13.15 9.78
C ARG A 163 -12.91 -12.42 8.46
N LEU A 164 -13.92 -12.86 7.69
CA LEU A 164 -14.30 -12.18 6.45
C LEU A 164 -14.75 -10.73 6.69
N LYS A 165 -15.46 -10.46 7.80
CA LYS A 165 -15.83 -9.09 8.17
C LYS A 165 -14.60 -8.23 8.48
N GLU A 166 -13.68 -8.74 9.27
CA GLU A 166 -12.44 -8.05 9.62
C GLU A 166 -11.58 -7.74 8.39
N GLU A 167 -11.51 -8.66 7.44
CA GLU A 167 -10.85 -8.48 6.14
C GLU A 167 -11.55 -7.42 5.28
N CYS A 168 -12.88 -7.42 5.20
CA CYS A 168 -13.65 -6.38 4.50
C CYS A 168 -13.45 -4.99 5.12
N GLU A 169 -13.44 -4.89 6.45
CA GLU A 169 -13.15 -3.64 7.14
C GLU A 169 -11.70 -3.19 6.96
N ALA A 170 -10.74 -4.12 6.96
CA ALA A 170 -9.34 -3.83 6.67
C ALA A 170 -9.16 -3.31 5.24
N GLY A 171 -9.77 -3.96 4.25
CA GLY A 171 -9.80 -3.49 2.86
C GLY A 171 -10.49 -2.14 2.72
N SER A 172 -11.54 -1.87 3.48
CA SER A 172 -12.22 -0.56 3.49
C SER A 172 -11.35 0.55 4.08
N ARG A 173 -10.62 0.27 5.17
CA ARG A 173 -9.63 1.18 5.77
C ARG A 173 -8.48 1.46 4.80
N GLU A 174 -7.97 0.43 4.13
CA GLU A 174 -6.94 0.57 3.09
C GLU A 174 -7.41 1.40 1.91
N LEU A 175 -8.60 1.14 1.39
CA LEU A 175 -9.20 1.92 0.31
C LEU A 175 -9.33 3.39 0.69
N LYS A 176 -9.74 3.68 1.93
CA LYS A 176 -9.82 5.06 2.43
C LYS A 176 -8.44 5.73 2.47
N ARG A 177 -7.42 5.05 3.00
CA ARG A 177 -6.03 5.55 3.01
C ARG A 177 -5.52 5.81 1.58
N CYS A 178 -5.72 4.86 0.66
CA CYS A 178 -5.31 5.04 -0.74
C CYS A 178 -6.03 6.21 -1.42
N LYS A 179 -7.31 6.47 -1.08
CA LYS A 179 -8.04 7.64 -1.57
C LYS A 179 -7.44 8.94 -1.02
N GLU A 180 -7.18 9.02 0.28
CA GLU A 180 -6.53 10.17 0.92
C GLU A 180 -5.14 10.46 0.32
N GLU A 181 -4.31 9.42 0.16
CA GLU A 181 -3.00 9.53 -0.49
C GLU A 181 -3.10 9.97 -1.96
N ASN A 182 -4.10 9.50 -2.70
CA ASN A 182 -4.35 9.93 -4.08
C ASN A 182 -4.74 11.42 -4.14
N TYR A 183 -5.62 11.87 -3.24
CA TYR A 183 -5.97 13.28 -3.12
C TYR A 183 -4.73 14.13 -2.77
N ASP A 184 -3.90 13.69 -1.82
CA ASP A 184 -2.65 14.38 -1.47
C ASP A 184 -1.68 14.46 -2.66
N LEU A 185 -1.52 13.37 -3.42
CA LEU A 185 -0.68 13.33 -4.62
C LEU A 185 -1.22 14.25 -5.71
N ALA A 186 -2.54 14.24 -5.95
CA ALA A 186 -3.18 15.13 -6.90
C ALA A 186 -3.00 16.61 -6.51
N MET A 187 -3.14 16.95 -5.22
CA MET A 187 -2.87 18.29 -4.71
C MET A 187 -1.41 18.71 -4.89
N ARG A 188 -0.45 17.82 -4.61
CA ARG A 188 0.98 18.08 -4.85
C ARG A 188 1.29 18.27 -6.34
N LEU A 189 0.70 17.46 -7.22
CA LEU A 189 0.86 17.59 -8.66
C LEU A 189 0.27 18.91 -9.17
N ALA A 190 -0.90 19.32 -8.68
CA ALA A 190 -1.52 20.60 -9.00
C ALA A 190 -0.61 21.75 -8.57
N HIS A 191 -0.13 21.74 -7.32
CA HIS A 191 0.79 22.76 -6.81
C HIS A 191 2.10 22.83 -7.63
N GLN A 192 2.74 21.69 -7.91
CA GLN A 192 3.93 21.65 -8.76
C GLN A 192 3.67 22.17 -10.19
N SER A 193 2.46 21.97 -10.71
CA SER A 193 2.07 22.48 -12.02
C SER A 193 1.90 24.00 -12.03
N GLU A 194 1.33 24.57 -10.95
CA GLU A 194 1.22 26.01 -10.72
C GLU A 194 2.61 26.64 -10.55
N GLU A 195 3.47 26.05 -9.72
CA GLU A 195 4.85 26.52 -9.52
C GLU A 195 5.65 26.50 -10.82
N LYS A 196 5.51 25.43 -11.62
CA LYS A 196 6.10 25.35 -12.96
C LYS A 196 5.57 26.45 -13.87
N GLY A 197 4.26 26.70 -13.86
CA GLY A 197 3.64 27.80 -14.59
C GLY A 197 4.20 29.16 -14.19
N ALA A 198 4.28 29.43 -12.88
CA ALA A 198 4.85 30.66 -12.34
C ALA A 198 6.33 30.83 -12.71
N ALA A 199 7.13 29.76 -12.65
CA ALA A 199 8.54 29.79 -13.06
C ALA A 199 8.70 30.08 -14.56
N LEU A 200 7.83 29.52 -15.41
CA LEU A 200 7.80 29.81 -16.85
C LEU A 200 7.45 31.27 -17.13
N MET A 201 6.48 31.85 -16.39
CA MET A 201 6.13 33.27 -16.51
C MET A 201 7.30 34.17 -16.10
N ARG A 202 7.94 33.92 -14.95
CA ARG A 202 9.14 34.66 -14.53
C ARG A 202 10.27 34.53 -15.55
N ASN A 203 10.47 33.35 -16.15
CA ASN A 203 11.47 33.16 -17.20
C ASN A 203 11.14 34.00 -18.45
N ARG A 204 9.86 34.12 -18.81
CA ARG A 204 9.41 34.96 -19.91
C ARG A 204 9.64 36.45 -19.62
N ASP A 205 9.36 36.90 -18.40
CA ASP A 205 9.57 38.28 -17.96
C ASP A 205 11.06 38.65 -17.98
N LEU A 206 11.91 37.79 -17.42
CA LEU A 206 13.38 37.97 -17.48
C LEU A 206 13.89 37.98 -18.93
N GLN A 207 13.32 37.17 -19.82
CA GLN A 207 13.68 37.19 -21.24
C GLN A 207 13.30 38.53 -21.89
N LEU A 208 12.15 39.11 -21.55
CA LEU A 208 11.72 40.43 -22.02
C LEU A 208 12.62 41.55 -21.46
N GLU A 209 13.00 41.47 -20.19
CA GLU A 209 13.92 42.42 -19.54
C GLU A 209 15.31 42.35 -20.20
N ILE A 210 15.85 41.14 -20.41
CA ILE A 210 17.08 40.94 -21.17
C ILE A 210 16.97 41.61 -22.54
N ASP A 211 15.89 41.36 -23.28
CA ASP A 211 15.68 41.96 -24.60
C ASP A 211 15.63 43.50 -24.53
N GLN A 212 14.96 44.10 -23.54
CA GLN A 212 14.94 45.55 -23.32
C GLN A 212 16.33 46.11 -22.99
N LEU A 213 17.10 45.42 -22.15
CA LEU A 213 18.48 45.79 -21.83
C LEU A 213 19.39 45.71 -23.07
N LYS A 214 19.23 44.70 -23.95
CA LYS A 214 19.99 44.65 -25.22
C LYS A 214 19.73 45.85 -26.10
N HIS A 215 18.46 46.26 -26.23
CA HIS A 215 18.09 47.42 -27.04
C HIS A 215 18.61 48.72 -26.43
N SER A 216 18.55 48.85 -25.10
CA SER A 216 19.08 50.01 -24.38
C SER A 216 20.59 50.11 -24.51
N LEU A 217 21.31 48.98 -24.38
CA LEU A 217 22.74 48.89 -24.60
C LEU A 217 23.11 49.26 -26.04
N MET A 218 22.40 48.70 -27.03
CA MET A 218 22.62 49.02 -28.46
C MET A 218 22.43 50.51 -28.74
N LYS A 219 21.38 51.13 -28.19
CA LYS A 219 21.14 52.57 -28.32
C LYS A 219 22.29 53.39 -27.70
N ALA A 220 22.71 53.06 -26.47
CA ALA A 220 23.82 53.74 -25.81
C ALA A 220 25.15 53.56 -26.56
N GLU A 221 25.41 52.37 -27.12
CA GLU A 221 26.57 52.12 -27.97
C GLU A 221 26.55 52.97 -29.25
N ASP A 222 25.39 53.13 -29.89
CA ASP A 222 25.24 53.93 -31.10
C ASP A 222 25.35 55.43 -30.81
N ASP A 223 24.74 55.92 -29.74
CA ASP A 223 24.91 57.30 -29.25
C ASP A 223 26.39 57.58 -28.97
N CYS A 224 27.09 56.66 -28.29
CA CYS A 224 28.54 56.79 -28.04
C CYS A 224 29.36 56.81 -29.34
N LYS A 225 29.00 56.03 -30.37
CA LYS A 225 29.67 56.08 -31.69
C LYS A 225 29.45 57.41 -32.39
N VAL A 226 28.24 57.99 -32.31
CA VAL A 226 27.93 59.30 -32.92
C VAL A 226 28.69 60.41 -32.19
N GLU A 227 28.69 60.41 -30.86
CA GLU A 227 29.47 61.36 -30.07
C GLU A 227 30.96 61.25 -30.35
N ARG A 228 31.52 60.04 -30.38
CA ARG A 228 32.92 59.82 -30.77
C ARG A 228 33.23 60.38 -32.17
N LYS A 229 32.35 60.17 -33.15
CA LYS A 229 32.49 60.76 -34.49
C LYS A 229 32.43 62.29 -34.45
N HIS A 230 31.55 62.86 -33.65
CA HIS A 230 31.44 64.31 -33.47
C HIS A 230 32.68 64.89 -32.78
N THR A 231 33.14 64.29 -31.68
CA THR A 231 34.37 64.67 -30.97
C THR A 231 35.60 64.57 -31.88
N LEU A 232 35.72 63.51 -32.67
CA LEU A 232 36.83 63.36 -33.62
C LEU A 232 36.79 64.43 -34.72
N LYS A 233 35.61 64.76 -35.26
CA LYS A 233 35.46 65.87 -36.22
C LYS A 233 35.81 67.23 -35.60
N LEU A 234 35.35 67.49 -34.38
CA LEU A 234 35.66 68.73 -33.67
C LEU A 234 37.16 68.85 -33.36
N ARG A 235 37.78 67.77 -32.86
CA ARG A 235 39.22 67.70 -32.63
C ARG A 235 39.99 67.96 -33.93
N HIS A 236 39.59 67.33 -35.03
CA HIS A 236 40.21 67.57 -36.33
C HIS A 236 40.05 69.03 -36.77
N ALA A 237 38.86 69.64 -36.59
CA ALA A 237 38.64 71.05 -36.90
C ALA A 237 39.48 72.00 -36.00
N MET A 238 39.70 71.63 -34.73
CA MET A 238 40.59 72.37 -33.83
C MET A 238 42.06 72.25 -34.24
N GLU A 239 42.51 71.06 -34.63
CA GLU A 239 43.87 70.82 -35.12
C GLU A 239 44.15 71.53 -36.46
N GLN A 240 43.12 71.72 -37.31
CA GLN A 240 43.22 72.46 -38.57
C GLN A 240 43.09 73.99 -38.41
N ARG A 241 42.72 74.48 -37.21
CA ARG A 241 42.59 75.92 -36.98
C ARG A 241 44.00 76.54 -36.97
N PRO A 242 44.32 77.49 -37.87
CA PRO A 242 45.59 78.20 -37.84
C PRO A 242 45.85 78.77 -36.45
N SER A 243 47.03 78.51 -35.88
CA SER A 243 47.39 79.12 -34.60
C SER A 243 47.35 80.63 -34.74
N GLN A 244 46.99 81.32 -33.66
CA GLN A 244 46.92 82.79 -33.67
C GLN A 244 48.29 83.42 -34.00
N GLU A 245 49.37 82.71 -33.65
CA GLU A 245 50.75 83.01 -34.04
C GLU A 245 50.94 82.89 -35.56
N LEU A 246 50.52 81.78 -36.18
CA LEU A 246 50.62 81.59 -37.63
C LEU A 246 49.82 82.62 -38.42
N LEU A 247 48.63 83.00 -37.96
CA LEU A 247 47.84 84.07 -38.58
C LEU A 247 48.55 85.42 -38.48
N TRP A 248 49.19 85.70 -37.34
CA TRP A 248 49.92 86.94 -37.13
C TRP A 248 51.18 87.01 -38.01
N GLU A 249 51.93 85.91 -38.10
CA GLU A 249 53.08 85.77 -38.99
C GLU A 249 52.70 85.98 -40.46
N LEU A 250 51.64 85.30 -40.94
CA LEU A 250 51.14 85.48 -42.31
C LEU A 250 50.66 86.91 -42.58
N GLN A 251 50.09 87.58 -41.58
CA GLN A 251 49.64 88.96 -41.71
C GLN A 251 50.82 89.95 -41.76
N GLN A 252 51.87 89.69 -40.98
CA GLN A 252 53.12 90.46 -41.04
C GLN A 252 53.83 90.26 -42.39
N GLU A 253 53.90 89.01 -42.87
CA GLU A 253 54.49 88.66 -44.16
C GLU A 253 53.71 89.29 -45.32
N LYS A 254 52.37 89.28 -45.27
CA LYS A 254 51.52 90.00 -46.24
C LYS A 254 51.82 91.50 -46.25
N ALA A 255 51.97 92.13 -45.09
CA ALA A 255 52.28 93.56 -45.00
C ALA A 255 53.66 93.88 -45.59
N LEU A 256 54.66 93.02 -45.32
CA LEU A 256 56.00 93.11 -45.89
C LEU A 256 56.00 92.96 -47.41
N LEU A 257 55.27 91.97 -47.93
CA LEU A 257 55.11 91.76 -49.37
C LEU A 257 54.36 92.92 -50.03
N GLN A 258 53.33 93.48 -49.40
CA GLN A 258 52.65 94.66 -49.91
C GLN A 258 53.56 95.90 -49.94
N ALA A 259 54.40 96.10 -48.93
CA ALA A 259 55.42 97.16 -48.94
C ALA A 259 56.43 96.95 -50.07
N ARG A 260 56.88 95.71 -50.29
CA ARG A 260 57.81 95.40 -51.38
C ARG A 260 57.20 95.59 -52.76
N VAL A 261 55.92 95.26 -52.94
CA VAL A 261 55.19 95.51 -54.19
C VAL A 261 55.05 97.01 -54.43
N GLN A 262 54.78 97.82 -53.40
CA GLN A 262 54.74 99.27 -53.53
C GLN A 262 56.11 99.90 -53.82
N GLU A 263 57.19 99.40 -53.19
CA GLU A 263 58.57 99.80 -53.53
C GLU A 263 58.90 99.49 -55.00
N LEU A 264 58.51 98.31 -55.47
CA LEU A 264 58.73 97.90 -56.84
C LEU A 264 57.87 98.70 -57.83
N GLU A 265 56.60 98.96 -57.52
CA GLU A 265 55.71 99.81 -58.31
C GLU A 265 56.17 101.28 -58.36
N ALA A 266 56.86 101.79 -57.32
CA ALA A 266 57.45 103.13 -57.30
C ALA A 266 58.77 103.23 -58.08
N SER A 267 59.46 102.12 -58.32
CA SER A 267 60.76 102.08 -59.02
C SER A 267 60.66 101.87 -60.55
N VAL A 268 59.44 101.81 -61.11
CA VAL A 268 59.17 101.44 -62.52
C VAL A 268 58.76 102.66 -63.37
N GLN A 269 59.43 103.79 -63.20
CA GLN A 269 59.43 104.91 -64.14
C GLN A 269 60.86 105.28 -64.56
N GLU A 270 61.05 105.32 -65.88
CA GLU A 270 62.19 105.89 -66.62
C GLU A 270 63.51 105.10 -66.68
N GLY A 271 63.98 104.86 -67.92
CA GLY A 271 65.38 104.46 -68.17
C GLY A 271 65.63 103.54 -69.37
N LYS A 272 65.33 104.02 -70.58
CA LYS A 272 65.77 103.43 -71.86
C LYS A 272 67.28 103.66 -72.09
N LEU A 273 67.79 102.96 -73.13
CA LEU A 273 69.00 103.21 -73.96
C LEU A 273 70.21 102.32 -73.58
N ASP A 274 70.97 101.75 -74.50
CA ASP A 274 70.92 101.73 -75.96
C ASP A 274 71.76 100.53 -76.48
N ARG A 275 71.38 100.04 -77.66
CA ARG A 275 72.20 99.42 -78.72
C ARG A 275 73.39 98.52 -78.32
N SER A 276 73.24 97.22 -78.58
CA SER A 276 74.34 96.46 -79.16
C SER A 276 73.85 95.33 -80.08
N SER A 277 74.21 95.46 -81.36
CA SER A 277 74.29 94.45 -82.44
C SER A 277 73.20 93.35 -82.53
N PRO A 278 72.51 93.18 -83.70
CA PRO A 278 71.51 92.12 -83.89
C PRO A 278 72.08 90.69 -83.74
N TYR A 279 73.40 90.52 -83.75
CA TYR A 279 74.06 89.25 -83.44
C TYR A 279 74.21 89.00 -81.93
N ILE A 280 74.37 90.05 -81.13
CA ILE A 280 74.46 89.96 -79.66
C ILE A 280 73.07 89.78 -79.05
N GLN A 281 72.02 90.39 -79.63
CA GLN A 281 70.64 90.16 -79.19
C GLN A 281 70.19 88.71 -79.37
N VAL A 282 70.47 88.10 -80.53
CA VAL A 282 70.13 86.68 -80.75
C VAL A 282 70.89 85.79 -79.76
N LEU A 283 72.19 86.03 -79.54
CA LEU A 283 72.95 85.27 -78.56
C LEU A 283 72.42 85.49 -77.13
N GLU A 284 72.17 86.73 -76.71
CA GLU A 284 71.60 87.02 -75.39
C GLU A 284 70.21 86.41 -75.20
N GLU A 285 69.38 86.42 -76.24
CA GLU A 285 68.07 85.75 -76.26
C GLU A 285 68.24 84.23 -76.15
N ASP A 286 69.17 83.63 -76.89
CA ASP A 286 69.51 82.21 -76.82
C ASP A 286 70.07 81.83 -75.44
N TRP A 287 70.94 82.66 -74.83
CA TRP A 287 71.45 82.48 -73.47
C TRP A 287 70.34 82.60 -72.43
N ARG A 288 69.45 83.60 -72.56
CA ARG A 288 68.27 83.73 -71.68
C ARG A 288 67.29 82.59 -71.88
N GLN A 289 67.15 82.05 -73.09
CA GLN A 289 66.33 80.88 -73.36
C GLN A 289 66.95 79.63 -72.73
N ALA A 290 68.23 79.37 -72.95
CA ALA A 290 68.95 78.24 -72.34
C ALA A 290 68.95 78.30 -70.80
N LEU A 291 69.07 79.50 -70.21
CA LEU A 291 68.97 79.67 -68.76
C LEU A 291 67.55 79.37 -68.25
N ARG A 292 66.51 79.82 -68.97
CA ARG A 292 65.12 79.49 -68.64
C ARG A 292 64.87 77.99 -68.77
N ASP A 293 65.33 77.36 -69.85
CA ASP A 293 65.21 75.92 -70.07
C ASP A 293 65.94 75.13 -68.97
N HIS A 294 67.13 75.55 -68.55
CA HIS A 294 67.85 74.94 -67.43
C HIS A 294 67.15 75.14 -66.09
N GLN A 295 66.57 76.33 -65.86
CA GLN A 295 65.80 76.61 -64.66
C GLN A 295 64.50 75.77 -64.62
N GLU A 296 63.83 75.61 -65.76
CA GLU A 296 62.66 74.75 -65.94
C GLU A 296 63.01 73.27 -65.73
N GLN A 297 64.14 72.80 -66.28
CA GLN A 297 64.67 71.47 -66.03
C GLN A 297 65.00 71.27 -64.54
N ALA A 298 65.64 72.22 -63.88
CA ALA A 298 65.95 72.15 -62.46
C ALA A 298 64.68 72.12 -61.59
N ASN A 299 63.68 72.94 -61.94
CA ASN A 299 62.37 72.95 -61.28
C ASN A 299 61.63 71.62 -61.48
N THR A 300 61.73 71.03 -62.68
CA THR A 300 61.14 69.73 -63.01
C THR A 300 61.84 68.60 -62.24
N ILE A 301 63.17 68.63 -62.13
CA ILE A 301 63.92 67.66 -61.31
C ILE A 301 63.52 67.80 -59.83
N PHE A 302 63.35 69.04 -59.33
CA PHE A 302 62.94 69.27 -57.95
C PHE A 302 61.51 68.78 -57.69
N SER A 303 60.54 69.05 -58.58
CA SER A 303 59.17 68.55 -58.45
C SER A 303 59.12 67.03 -58.51
N LEU A 304 59.81 66.39 -59.46
CA LEU A 304 59.90 64.94 -59.56
C LEU A 304 60.53 64.30 -58.31
N ARG A 305 61.58 64.91 -57.74
CA ARG A 305 62.18 64.42 -56.48
C ARG A 305 61.23 64.56 -55.29
N LYS A 306 60.46 65.65 -55.23
CA LYS A 306 59.44 65.85 -54.20
C LYS A 306 58.32 64.82 -54.34
N ASP A 307 57.85 64.56 -55.55
CA ASP A 307 56.80 63.58 -55.85
C ASP A 307 57.27 62.16 -55.57
N LEU A 308 58.52 61.82 -55.89
CA LEU A 308 59.15 60.54 -55.54
C LEU A 308 59.13 60.32 -54.02
N ARG A 309 59.59 61.30 -53.23
CA ARG A 309 59.56 61.23 -51.76
C ARG A 309 58.15 61.08 -51.22
N GLN A 310 57.18 61.80 -51.78
CA GLN A 310 55.77 61.67 -51.38
C GLN A 310 55.20 60.30 -51.74
N GLY A 311 55.56 59.75 -52.91
CA GLY A 311 55.21 58.41 -53.36
C GLY A 311 55.79 57.34 -52.44
N GLU A 312 57.07 57.46 -52.06
CA GLU A 312 57.74 56.56 -51.11
C GLU A 312 57.09 56.62 -49.71
N ALA A 313 56.77 57.82 -49.20
CA ALA A 313 56.08 57.97 -47.92
C ALA A 313 54.64 57.43 -47.93
N ARG A 314 53.93 57.50 -49.07
CA ARG A 314 52.62 56.84 -49.23
C ARG A 314 52.77 55.32 -49.29
N ARG A 315 53.78 54.82 -50.00
CA ARG A 315 54.09 53.39 -50.08
C ARG A 315 54.41 52.80 -48.71
N LEU A 316 55.23 53.49 -47.91
CA LEU A 316 55.56 53.08 -46.54
C LEU A 316 54.31 53.01 -45.65
N ARG A 317 53.47 54.06 -45.67
CA ARG A 317 52.19 54.06 -44.93
C ARG A 317 51.26 52.91 -45.33
N CYS A 318 51.09 52.65 -46.63
CA CYS A 318 50.28 51.52 -47.09
C CYS A 318 50.88 50.16 -46.68
N MET A 319 52.20 50.04 -46.59
CA MET A 319 52.88 48.84 -46.08
C MET A 319 52.62 48.64 -44.58
N GLU A 320 52.75 49.70 -43.77
CA GLU A 320 52.43 49.67 -42.33
C GLU A 320 50.96 49.32 -42.09
N GLU A 321 50.03 49.93 -42.83
CA GLU A 321 48.60 49.61 -42.76
C GLU A 321 48.33 48.14 -43.13
N LYS A 322 49.00 47.63 -44.18
CA LYS A 322 48.89 46.22 -44.58
C LYS A 322 49.39 45.27 -43.49
N GLU A 323 50.54 45.55 -42.88
CA GLU A 323 51.08 44.77 -41.76
C GLU A 323 50.14 44.79 -40.55
N MET A 324 49.57 45.95 -40.23
CA MET A 324 48.57 46.08 -39.16
C MET A 324 47.31 45.26 -39.45
N PHE A 325 46.78 45.27 -40.68
CA PHE A 325 45.65 44.43 -41.06
C PHE A 325 45.97 42.93 -41.05
N GLU A 326 47.18 42.54 -41.46
CA GLU A 326 47.65 41.16 -41.37
C GLU A 326 47.72 40.68 -39.91
N LEU A 327 48.26 41.51 -39.00
CA LEU A 327 48.27 41.22 -37.56
C LEU A 327 46.86 41.11 -36.97
N GLN A 328 45.95 42.02 -37.32
CA GLN A 328 44.54 41.96 -36.90
C GLN A 328 43.85 40.69 -37.41
N CYS A 329 44.10 40.29 -38.66
CA CYS A 329 43.55 39.05 -39.22
C CYS A 329 44.12 37.81 -38.52
N LEU A 330 45.41 37.81 -38.16
CA LEU A 330 46.01 36.74 -37.38
C LEU A 330 45.42 36.65 -35.97
N ALA A 331 45.18 37.77 -35.29
CA ALA A 331 44.51 37.81 -33.99
C ALA A 331 43.08 37.25 -34.08
N LEU A 332 42.25 37.75 -35.02
CA LEU A 332 40.88 37.26 -35.22
C LEU A 332 40.82 35.76 -35.56
N ARG A 333 41.78 35.23 -36.34
CA ARG A 333 41.87 33.79 -36.62
C ARG A 333 42.17 32.99 -35.35
N LYS A 334 43.07 33.47 -34.49
CA LYS A 334 43.38 32.83 -33.20
C LYS A 334 42.17 32.87 -32.27
N ASP A 335 41.48 34.00 -32.17
CA ASP A 335 40.26 34.14 -31.35
C ASP A 335 39.15 33.22 -31.86
N SER A 336 38.91 33.17 -33.17
CA SER A 336 37.92 32.27 -33.77
C SER A 336 38.24 30.80 -33.47
N LYS A 337 39.52 30.41 -33.48
CA LYS A 337 39.95 29.07 -33.08
C LYS A 337 39.67 28.81 -31.61
N MET A 338 40.03 29.74 -30.72
CA MET A 338 39.74 29.64 -29.28
C MET A 338 38.23 29.48 -29.00
N TYR A 339 37.37 30.24 -29.68
CA TYR A 339 35.91 30.10 -29.54
C TYR A 339 35.40 28.75 -30.05
N LYS A 340 35.96 28.22 -31.15
CA LYS A 340 35.63 26.88 -31.64
C LYS A 340 36.01 25.81 -30.63
N ASP A 341 37.25 25.83 -30.14
CA ASP A 341 37.76 24.88 -29.15
C ASP A 341 36.91 24.96 -27.85
N ARG A 342 36.51 26.16 -27.43
CA ARG A 342 35.59 26.36 -26.27
C ARG A 342 34.19 25.81 -26.52
N ILE A 343 33.61 26.02 -27.70
CA ILE A 343 32.29 25.47 -28.05
C ILE A 343 32.35 23.93 -28.10
N GLU A 344 33.40 23.37 -28.68
CA GLU A 344 33.63 21.92 -28.71
C GLU A 344 33.72 21.34 -27.30
N ALA A 345 34.46 21.99 -26.39
CA ALA A 345 34.52 21.59 -24.98
C ALA A 345 33.15 21.66 -24.28
N ILE A 346 32.36 22.71 -24.50
CA ILE A 346 31.01 22.82 -23.93
C ILE A 346 30.09 21.73 -24.48
N LEU A 347 30.18 21.42 -25.77
CA LEU A 347 29.37 20.35 -26.39
C LEU A 347 29.72 18.98 -25.79
N LEU A 348 31.01 18.69 -25.59
CA LEU A 348 31.45 17.46 -24.92
C LEU A 348 30.90 17.36 -23.49
N GLN A 349 30.97 18.44 -22.71
CA GLN A 349 30.37 18.47 -21.36
C GLN A 349 28.86 18.28 -21.38
N MET A 350 28.15 18.87 -22.36
CA MET A 350 26.71 18.66 -22.51
C MET A 350 26.36 17.21 -22.88
N GLU A 351 27.21 16.54 -23.65
CA GLU A 351 27.08 15.12 -23.97
C GLU A 351 27.30 14.25 -22.72
N GLU A 352 28.32 14.52 -21.92
CA GLU A 352 28.58 13.85 -20.63
C GLU A 352 27.37 13.97 -19.70
N VAL A 353 26.86 15.19 -19.47
CA VAL A 353 25.66 15.44 -18.64
C VAL A 353 24.41 14.75 -19.21
N ALA A 354 24.29 14.67 -20.55
CA ALA A 354 23.18 13.95 -21.18
C ALA A 354 23.29 12.43 -20.94
N ILE A 355 24.49 11.86 -20.99
CA ILE A 355 24.77 10.46 -20.68
C ILE A 355 24.45 10.17 -19.21
N GLU A 356 24.92 11.01 -18.28
CA GLU A 356 24.63 10.86 -16.84
C GLU A 356 23.12 10.92 -16.55
N ARG A 357 22.40 11.85 -17.20
CA ARG A 357 20.94 11.92 -17.10
C ARG A 357 20.28 10.64 -17.61
N ASP A 358 20.71 10.14 -18.77
CA ASP A 358 20.12 8.95 -19.38
C ASP A 358 20.42 7.69 -18.54
N GLN A 359 21.62 7.61 -17.94
CA GLN A 359 21.96 6.60 -16.94
C GLN A 359 21.06 6.70 -15.70
N ALA A 360 20.88 7.89 -15.13
CA ALA A 360 20.01 8.10 -13.96
C ALA A 360 18.53 7.77 -14.23
N ILE A 361 18.05 8.03 -15.46
CA ILE A 361 16.71 7.62 -15.89
C ILE A 361 16.62 6.10 -15.97
N ALA A 362 17.61 5.44 -16.61
CA ALA A 362 17.64 3.99 -16.74
C ALA A 362 17.70 3.28 -15.38
N THR A 363 18.54 3.73 -14.44
CA THR A 363 18.61 3.15 -13.09
C THR A 363 17.29 3.34 -12.33
N ARG A 364 16.64 4.51 -12.49
CA ARG A 364 15.33 4.76 -11.88
C ARG A 364 14.24 3.85 -12.48
N GLU A 365 14.22 3.70 -13.80
CA GLU A 365 13.29 2.79 -14.49
C GLU A 365 13.50 1.33 -14.07
N GLU A 366 14.76 0.91 -13.92
CA GLU A 366 15.10 -0.43 -13.41
C GLU A 366 14.58 -0.63 -11.98
N LEU A 367 14.81 0.32 -11.08
CA LEU A 367 14.28 0.26 -9.71
C LEU A 367 12.75 0.21 -9.69
N HIS A 368 12.07 1.02 -10.51
CA HIS A 368 10.62 0.96 -10.64
C HIS A 368 10.14 -0.40 -11.17
N ALA A 369 10.84 -0.99 -12.14
CA ALA A 369 10.51 -2.33 -12.66
C ALA A 369 10.75 -3.43 -11.62
N GLN A 370 11.81 -3.33 -10.81
CA GLN A 370 12.06 -4.22 -9.67
C GLN A 370 10.96 -4.08 -8.60
N HIS A 371 10.56 -2.86 -8.26
CA HIS A 371 9.46 -2.62 -7.33
C HIS A 371 8.12 -3.15 -7.86
N ALA A 372 7.82 -2.97 -9.14
CA ALA A 372 6.62 -3.50 -9.77
C ALA A 372 6.57 -5.04 -9.73
N ARG A 373 7.69 -5.71 -10.06
CA ARG A 373 7.82 -7.17 -9.92
C ARG A 373 7.63 -7.63 -8.47
N GLY A 374 8.31 -6.98 -7.53
CA GLY A 374 8.17 -7.31 -6.10
C GLY A 374 6.75 -7.09 -5.55
N LEU A 375 6.00 -6.11 -6.08
CA LEU A 375 4.58 -5.93 -5.74
C LEU A 375 3.70 -7.06 -6.30
N GLN A 376 3.90 -7.44 -7.56
CA GLN A 376 3.18 -8.55 -8.19
C GLN A 376 3.43 -9.88 -7.46
N GLU A 377 4.68 -10.16 -7.08
CA GLU A 377 5.04 -11.33 -6.28
C GLU A 377 4.37 -11.31 -4.91
N LYS A 378 4.38 -10.16 -4.21
CA LYS A 378 3.66 -9.99 -2.94
C LYS A 378 2.15 -10.23 -3.09
N ASP A 379 1.54 -9.75 -4.16
CA ASP A 379 0.11 -9.95 -4.43
C ASP A 379 -0.21 -11.42 -4.74
N ALA A 380 0.66 -12.11 -5.48
CA ALA A 380 0.55 -13.54 -5.70
C ALA A 380 0.66 -14.34 -4.39
N LEU A 381 1.61 -14.00 -3.52
CA LEU A 381 1.76 -14.62 -2.20
C LEU A 381 0.55 -14.35 -1.30
N ARG A 382 0.03 -13.11 -1.26
CA ARG A 382 -1.20 -12.77 -0.53
C ARG A 382 -2.41 -13.56 -1.03
N LYS A 383 -2.50 -13.80 -2.34
CA LYS A 383 -3.54 -14.65 -2.91
C LYS A 383 -3.38 -16.11 -2.45
N GLN A 384 -2.17 -16.66 -2.50
CA GLN A 384 -1.90 -18.02 -2.00
C GLN A 384 -2.22 -18.19 -0.52
N VAL A 385 -1.87 -17.21 0.32
CA VAL A 385 -2.19 -17.24 1.76
C VAL A 385 -3.71 -17.27 2.00
N ARG A 386 -4.49 -16.47 1.25
CA ARG A 386 -5.96 -16.50 1.32
C ARG A 386 -6.52 -17.86 0.90
N GLU A 387 -6.08 -18.39 -0.23
CA GLU A 387 -6.51 -19.71 -0.72
C GLU A 387 -6.16 -20.84 0.26
N LEU A 388 -4.99 -20.80 0.89
CA LEU A 388 -4.60 -21.77 1.92
C LEU A 388 -5.44 -21.62 3.20
N GLY A 389 -5.76 -20.38 3.60
CA GLY A 389 -6.66 -20.11 4.71
C GLY A 389 -8.07 -20.65 4.46
N GLU A 390 -8.61 -20.42 3.26
CA GLU A 390 -9.91 -20.96 2.83
C GLU A 390 -9.92 -22.50 2.83
N LYS A 391 -8.87 -23.14 2.30
CA LYS A 391 -8.72 -24.60 2.33
C LYS A 391 -8.64 -25.15 3.75
N ALA A 392 -7.91 -24.48 4.65
CA ALA A 392 -7.81 -24.90 6.05
C ALA A 392 -9.18 -24.85 6.73
N ASP A 393 -9.97 -23.81 6.48
CA ASP A 393 -11.34 -23.67 6.98
C ASP A 393 -12.27 -24.76 6.43
N GLU A 394 -12.19 -25.03 5.12
CA GLU A 394 -12.97 -26.08 4.47
C GLU A 394 -12.66 -27.47 5.04
N LEU A 395 -11.38 -27.79 5.23
CA LEU A 395 -10.96 -29.05 5.86
C LEU A 395 -11.46 -29.16 7.29
N GLN A 396 -11.41 -28.08 8.09
CA GLN A 396 -11.98 -28.08 9.44
C GLN A 396 -13.49 -28.35 9.42
N LEU A 397 -14.24 -27.72 8.51
CA LEU A 397 -15.66 -27.98 8.35
C LEU A 397 -15.94 -29.44 7.94
N GLN A 398 -15.13 -30.01 7.05
CA GLN A 398 -15.24 -31.42 6.66
C GLN A 398 -14.98 -32.36 7.84
N VAL A 399 -13.99 -32.07 8.69
CA VAL A 399 -13.73 -32.85 9.91
C VAL A 399 -14.97 -32.89 10.80
N PHE A 400 -15.59 -31.74 11.09
CA PHE A 400 -16.83 -31.72 11.89
C PHE A 400 -18.00 -32.47 11.22
N GLN A 401 -18.09 -32.44 9.89
CA GLN A 401 -19.11 -33.22 9.17
C GLN A 401 -18.84 -34.73 9.27
N CYS A 402 -17.60 -35.16 9.11
CA CYS A 402 -17.20 -36.56 9.29
C CYS A 402 -17.45 -37.04 10.73
N GLU A 403 -17.12 -36.22 11.73
CA GLU A 403 -17.44 -36.50 13.14
C GLU A 403 -18.94 -36.68 13.36
N ALA A 404 -19.78 -35.81 12.75
CA ALA A 404 -21.23 -35.93 12.84
C ALA A 404 -21.74 -37.23 12.22
N GLN A 405 -21.20 -37.62 11.06
CA GLN A 405 -21.56 -38.88 10.39
C GLN A 405 -21.13 -40.11 11.21
N LEU A 406 -19.91 -40.07 11.77
CA LEU A 406 -19.38 -41.13 12.62
C LEU A 406 -20.27 -41.33 13.84
N LEU A 407 -20.63 -40.26 14.55
CA LEU A 407 -21.56 -40.33 15.68
C LEU A 407 -22.93 -40.89 15.27
N ALA A 408 -23.44 -40.53 14.09
CA ALA A 408 -24.71 -41.07 13.60
C ALA A 408 -24.64 -42.57 13.26
N VAL A 409 -23.51 -43.06 12.78
CA VAL A 409 -23.27 -44.51 12.55
C VAL A 409 -23.12 -45.23 13.89
N GLU A 410 -22.33 -44.70 14.82
CA GLU A 410 -22.17 -45.25 16.16
C GLU A 410 -23.50 -45.34 16.91
N GLY A 411 -24.32 -44.29 16.85
CA GLY A 411 -25.65 -44.28 17.48
C GLY A 411 -26.61 -45.28 16.85
N ARG A 412 -26.48 -45.60 15.55
CA ARG A 412 -27.25 -46.69 14.90
C ARG A 412 -26.77 -48.06 15.34
N LEU A 413 -25.45 -48.26 15.41
CA LEU A 413 -24.85 -49.50 15.87
C LEU A 413 -25.25 -49.81 17.33
N ARG A 414 -25.20 -48.82 18.23
CA ARG A 414 -25.65 -48.96 19.62
C ARG A 414 -27.12 -49.37 19.72
N ARG A 415 -27.99 -48.78 18.89
CA ARG A 415 -29.42 -49.16 18.81
C ARG A 415 -29.61 -50.62 18.35
N GLN A 416 -28.90 -51.04 17.31
CA GLN A 416 -28.96 -52.44 16.83
C GLN A 416 -28.42 -53.42 17.86
N GLN A 417 -27.35 -53.07 18.59
CA GLN A 417 -26.83 -53.89 19.68
C GLN A 417 -27.84 -54.06 20.80
N LEU A 418 -28.56 -52.99 21.17
CA LEU A 418 -29.64 -53.06 22.17
C LEU A 418 -30.82 -53.90 21.68
N GLU A 419 -31.24 -53.78 20.41
CA GLU A 419 -32.28 -54.62 19.82
C GLU A 419 -31.87 -56.10 19.77
N THR A 420 -30.60 -56.39 19.45
CA THR A 420 -30.08 -57.77 19.41
C THR A 420 -30.00 -58.38 20.81
N LEU A 421 -29.60 -57.61 21.83
CA LEU A 421 -29.58 -58.03 23.23
C LEU A 421 -30.98 -58.33 23.78
N VAL A 422 -32.01 -57.61 23.30
CA VAL A 422 -33.41 -57.88 23.67
C VAL A 422 -33.94 -59.15 22.99
N LEU A 423 -33.46 -59.51 21.80
CA LEU A 423 -33.87 -60.72 21.09
C LEU A 423 -33.09 -61.99 21.49
N SER A 424 -31.94 -61.83 22.15
CA SER A 424 -31.10 -62.96 22.60
C SER A 424 -31.30 -63.33 24.08
N SER A 425 -32.14 -62.60 24.83
CA SER A 425 -32.43 -62.93 26.23
C SER A 425 -33.42 -64.08 26.46
N ASP A 426 -33.99 -64.66 25.41
CA ASP A 426 -34.97 -65.76 25.50
C ASP A 426 -34.36 -67.16 25.33
N LEU A 427 -33.04 -67.28 25.16
CA LEU A 427 -32.32 -68.55 25.00
C LEU A 427 -31.00 -68.52 25.79
N GLU A 428 -30.75 -69.60 26.53
CA GLU A 428 -29.52 -69.95 27.28
C GLU A 428 -29.41 -69.43 28.72
N ASP A 429 -29.99 -70.26 29.59
CA ASP A 429 -29.69 -70.41 31.01
C ASP A 429 -28.27 -71.01 31.18
N GLY A 430 -27.44 -70.37 32.01
CA GLY A 430 -26.22 -70.96 32.56
C GLY A 430 -24.88 -70.52 31.95
N SER A 431 -24.23 -69.52 32.56
CA SER A 431 -22.81 -69.59 32.99
C SER A 431 -22.29 -68.20 33.40
N PRO A 432 -21.99 -67.95 34.69
CA PRO A 432 -21.46 -66.67 35.12
C PRO A 432 -19.99 -66.82 35.50
N ARG A 433 -19.00 -66.57 34.61
CA ARG A 433 -17.60 -66.33 35.06
C ARG A 433 -16.74 -65.51 34.09
N ARG A 434 -16.11 -64.49 34.69
CA ARG A 434 -14.76 -63.94 34.43
C ARG A 434 -14.50 -63.26 33.08
N SER A 435 -14.23 -61.96 33.15
CA SER A 435 -12.89 -61.35 32.95
C SER A 435 -13.04 -59.84 33.17
N GLN A 436 -12.62 -59.27 34.30
CA GLN A 436 -11.26 -58.80 34.57
C GLN A 436 -10.68 -57.90 33.48
N GLU A 437 -10.40 -56.67 33.92
CA GLU A 437 -9.24 -55.85 33.55
C GLU A 437 -9.28 -55.16 32.18
N LEU A 438 -9.49 -53.83 32.22
CA LEU A 438 -8.58 -52.85 31.62
C LEU A 438 -8.88 -51.47 32.26
N SER A 439 -8.27 -51.26 33.43
CA SER A 439 -7.89 -49.94 33.91
C SER A 439 -6.49 -49.61 33.35
N LEU A 440 -6.19 -48.31 33.21
CA LEU A 440 -4.94 -47.65 32.80
C LEU A 440 -4.86 -47.18 31.32
N PRO A 441 -4.18 -46.04 31.04
CA PRO A 441 -4.08 -44.82 31.86
C PRO A 441 -4.12 -43.50 31.04
N GLN A 442 -4.45 -42.41 31.75
CA GLN A 442 -3.75 -41.11 31.76
C GLN A 442 -2.58 -40.97 30.76
N ASP A 443 -2.72 -40.08 29.77
CA ASP A 443 -1.76 -39.03 29.39
C ASP A 443 -2.15 -38.35 28.06
N LEU A 444 -1.98 -37.02 28.01
CA LEU A 444 -1.96 -36.07 26.88
C LEU A 444 -3.03 -34.96 26.92
N GLU A 445 -2.55 -33.84 27.49
CA GLU A 445 -2.88 -32.44 27.19
C GLU A 445 -3.97 -31.77 28.03
N ASP A 446 -3.64 -31.64 29.33
CA ASP A 446 -3.72 -30.35 29.98
C ASP A 446 -3.00 -29.28 29.12
N THR A 447 -3.75 -28.31 28.61
CA THR A 447 -3.22 -26.95 28.42
C THR A 447 -4.31 -25.97 28.86
N GLN A 448 -4.40 -25.80 30.19
CA GLN A 448 -4.80 -24.52 30.75
C GLN A 448 -3.71 -23.49 30.39
N LEU A 449 -4.03 -22.53 29.53
CA LEU A 449 -3.39 -21.21 29.48
C LEU A 449 -4.51 -20.22 29.77
N SER A 450 -4.90 -20.02 31.03
CA SER A 450 -4.26 -19.08 31.96
C SER A 450 -3.67 -17.85 31.27
N ASP A 451 -4.53 -16.85 31.11
CA ASP A 451 -4.28 -15.46 31.51
C ASP A 451 -2.98 -15.27 32.32
N LYS A 452 -1.94 -14.74 31.68
CA LYS A 452 -0.81 -13.99 32.28
C LYS A 452 0.16 -13.48 31.19
N GLY A 453 0.09 -12.18 30.94
CA GLY A 453 1.27 -11.32 30.81
C GLY A 453 2.10 -11.43 29.52
N CYS A 454 1.81 -10.55 28.56
CA CYS A 454 2.87 -9.78 27.91
C CYS A 454 2.36 -8.35 27.62
N LEU A 455 2.19 -7.58 28.70
CA LEU A 455 2.46 -6.16 28.69
C LEU A 455 3.99 -5.98 28.70
N ALA A 456 4.48 -5.09 27.84
CA ALA A 456 5.84 -4.55 27.74
C ALA A 456 6.88 -5.30 26.86
N GLY A 457 7.36 -4.56 25.84
CA GLY A 457 8.49 -4.89 24.98
C GLY A 457 8.05 -5.38 23.60
N GLY A 458 8.23 -4.68 22.50
CA GLY A 458 8.90 -3.42 22.26
C GLY A 458 8.85 -3.13 20.76
N GLY A 459 8.83 -1.84 20.41
CA GLY A 459 9.23 -1.37 19.09
C GLY A 459 8.30 -1.72 17.93
N SER A 460 7.50 -0.74 17.52
CA SER A 460 7.15 -0.59 16.11
C SER A 460 8.31 -0.96 15.17
N PRO A 461 8.01 -1.53 14.00
CA PRO A 461 8.55 -0.96 12.80
C PRO A 461 7.36 -0.33 12.08
N LYS A 462 7.09 0.94 12.42
CA LYS A 462 6.87 1.89 11.34
C LYS A 462 8.09 1.66 10.46
N GLN A 463 7.97 0.96 9.34
CA GLN A 463 8.95 1.07 8.28
C GLN A 463 8.71 2.45 7.68
N PRO A 464 9.56 3.45 7.91
CA PRO A 464 9.64 4.56 7.01
C PRO A 464 10.48 4.03 5.84
N PHE A 465 9.88 3.77 4.68
CA PHE A 465 10.67 3.84 3.44
C PHE A 465 11.03 5.31 3.20
N ALA A 466 11.88 5.84 4.07
CA ALA A 466 12.46 7.16 4.11
C ALA A 466 13.78 7.07 4.89
N ALA A 467 14.70 6.21 4.42
CA ALA A 467 16.12 6.19 4.80
C ALA A 467 16.91 5.26 3.87
N LEU A 468 17.04 5.62 2.60
CA LEU A 468 18.35 5.59 1.95
C LEU A 468 18.85 7.03 1.93
N HIS A 469 19.21 7.49 3.12
CA HIS A 469 20.18 8.56 3.26
C HIS A 469 21.57 7.97 3.08
N GLN A 470 22.45 8.80 2.52
CA GLN A 470 23.88 8.81 2.80
C GLN A 470 24.77 8.03 1.80
N GLU A 471 24.73 8.44 0.53
CA GLU A 471 25.95 8.46 -0.28
C GLU A 471 26.30 9.92 -0.66
N GLN A 472 27.19 10.46 0.18
CA GLN A 472 28.25 11.42 -0.14
C GLN A 472 28.00 12.43 -1.27
N VAL A 473 27.22 13.48 -0.97
CA VAL A 473 27.49 14.79 -1.57
C VAL A 473 28.76 15.32 -0.90
N LEU A 474 29.89 15.08 -1.56
CA LEU A 474 31.18 15.62 -1.15
C LEU A 474 31.10 17.16 -1.19
N ARG A 475 31.25 17.72 0.00
CA ARG A 475 31.25 19.13 0.32
C ARG A 475 32.57 19.73 -0.19
N ASN A 476 32.54 20.52 -1.27
CA ASN A 476 33.65 21.42 -1.60
C ASN A 476 33.82 22.44 -0.45
N PRO A 477 35.07 22.74 -0.08
CA PRO A 477 35.45 24.14 -0.17
C PRO A 477 36.91 24.37 -0.60
N HIS A 478 37.13 25.57 -1.15
CA HIS A 478 38.39 26.29 -1.35
C HIS A 478 39.22 26.05 -2.61
N ASP A 479 39.15 27.09 -3.45
CA ASP A 479 40.27 27.95 -3.86
C ASP A 479 40.74 27.93 -5.32
N ALA A 480 41.02 29.17 -5.75
CA ALA A 480 41.81 29.61 -6.89
C ALA A 480 41.13 29.69 -8.27
N GLY A 481 40.47 30.84 -8.49
CA GLY A 481 40.84 31.83 -9.50
C GLY A 481 40.98 31.39 -10.97
N LEU A 482 40.21 32.04 -11.86
CA LEU A 482 40.76 32.78 -13.02
C LEU A 482 39.62 33.44 -13.84
N SER A 483 39.74 34.76 -13.89
CA SER A 483 39.23 35.70 -14.91
C SER A 483 38.99 35.12 -16.32
N SER A 484 37.81 35.35 -16.92
CA SER A 484 37.66 36.19 -18.13
C SER A 484 36.36 35.95 -18.95
N GLY A 485 35.65 37.06 -19.22
CA GLY A 485 34.91 37.34 -20.46
C GLY A 485 33.63 36.55 -20.78
N GLU A 486 32.46 37.14 -20.50
CA GLU A 486 31.20 36.76 -21.16
C GLU A 486 31.24 37.14 -22.66
N PRO A 487 30.83 36.25 -23.59
CA PRO A 487 30.78 36.55 -25.02
C PRO A 487 29.51 37.35 -25.40
N PRO A 488 29.55 38.15 -26.47
CA PRO A 488 28.51 39.13 -26.80
C PRO A 488 27.16 38.48 -27.17
N GLU A 489 26.07 39.17 -26.82
CA GLU A 489 24.68 38.68 -26.87
C GLU A 489 24.15 38.17 -28.23
N LYS A 490 24.81 38.53 -29.33
CA LYS A 490 24.48 38.02 -30.67
C LYS A 490 24.80 36.55 -30.84
N GLU A 491 25.83 36.04 -30.15
CA GLU A 491 26.16 34.60 -30.17
C GLU A 491 25.18 33.78 -29.33
N ARG A 492 24.69 34.33 -28.20
CA ARG A 492 23.64 33.70 -27.40
C ARG A 492 22.33 33.51 -28.17
N ARG A 493 21.92 34.47 -29.01
CA ARG A 493 20.71 34.33 -29.84
C ARG A 493 20.87 33.27 -30.93
N ARG A 494 22.01 33.24 -31.63
CA ARG A 494 22.30 32.20 -32.65
C ARG A 494 22.37 30.79 -32.05
N LEU A 495 22.94 30.65 -30.86
CA LEU A 495 23.05 29.35 -30.18
C LEU A 495 21.67 28.85 -29.71
N LYS A 496 20.82 29.75 -29.19
CA LYS A 496 19.44 29.41 -28.77
C LYS A 496 18.55 29.01 -29.95
N GLU A 497 18.63 29.73 -31.07
CA GLU A 497 17.93 29.37 -32.33
C GLU A 497 18.44 28.06 -32.93
N SER A 498 19.75 27.77 -32.84
CA SER A 498 20.33 26.49 -33.27
C SER A 498 19.78 25.32 -32.44
N PHE A 499 19.72 25.48 -31.11
CA PHE A 499 19.20 24.45 -30.20
C PHE A 499 17.70 24.19 -30.41
N GLU A 500 16.90 25.25 -30.58
CA GLU A 500 15.47 25.12 -30.86
C GLU A 500 15.20 24.47 -32.23
N ASN A 501 16.00 24.82 -33.26
CA ASN A 501 15.92 24.18 -34.57
C ASN A 501 16.33 22.70 -34.53
N TYR A 502 17.36 22.34 -33.74
CA TYR A 502 17.75 20.96 -33.52
C TYR A 502 16.65 20.16 -32.80
N ARG A 503 16.03 20.75 -31.75
CA ARG A 503 14.92 20.13 -31.01
C ARG A 503 13.69 19.93 -31.91
N ARG A 504 13.33 20.91 -32.74
CA ARG A 504 12.25 20.80 -33.74
C ARG A 504 12.55 19.74 -34.80
N LYS A 505 13.76 19.71 -35.37
CA LYS A 505 14.17 18.67 -36.33
C LYS A 505 14.15 17.28 -35.71
N ARG A 506 14.55 17.12 -34.45
CA ARG A 506 14.50 15.83 -33.72
C ARG A 506 13.06 15.41 -33.44
N ALA A 507 12.18 16.33 -33.06
CA ALA A 507 10.75 16.06 -32.87
C ALA A 507 10.07 15.64 -34.19
N LEU A 508 10.36 16.34 -35.30
CA LEU A 508 9.86 15.99 -36.63
C LEU A 508 10.36 14.60 -37.07
N ARG A 509 11.63 14.24 -36.81
CA ARG A 509 12.15 12.89 -37.09
C ARG A 509 11.50 11.81 -36.20
N LYS A 510 11.21 12.10 -34.93
CA LYS A 510 10.47 11.18 -34.05
C LYS A 510 9.03 10.99 -34.52
N MET A 511 8.35 12.05 -34.96
CA MET A 511 7.05 11.92 -35.60
C MET A 511 7.13 11.14 -36.91
N GLN A 512 8.06 11.44 -37.81
CA GLN A 512 8.21 10.68 -39.07
C GLN A 512 8.52 9.20 -38.85
N LYS A 513 9.31 8.86 -37.82
CA LYS A 513 9.56 7.46 -37.43
C LYS A 513 8.32 6.81 -36.78
N GLY A 514 7.54 7.55 -35.99
CA GLY A 514 6.27 7.06 -35.43
C GLY A 514 5.17 6.89 -36.49
N TRP A 515 5.21 7.66 -37.57
CA TRP A 515 4.28 7.50 -38.71
C TRP A 515 4.70 6.32 -39.60
N ARG A 516 6.01 6.14 -39.86
CA ARG A 516 6.50 4.95 -40.59
C ARG A 516 6.41 3.64 -39.82
N GLN A 517 6.47 3.67 -38.48
CA GLN A 517 6.22 2.49 -37.64
C GLN A 517 4.74 2.30 -37.29
N GLY A 518 3.89 3.29 -37.54
CA GLY A 518 2.45 3.22 -37.29
C GLY A 518 1.61 2.86 -38.53
N GLU A 519 2.23 2.76 -39.71
CA GLU A 519 1.57 2.34 -40.96
C GLU A 519 1.64 0.83 -41.22
N GLU A 520 2.49 0.06 -40.52
CA GLU A 520 2.58 -1.40 -40.70
C GLU A 520 1.66 -2.20 -39.75
N ASP A 521 1.07 -1.58 -38.72
CA ASP A 521 0.20 -2.24 -37.72
C ASP A 521 -1.27 -1.79 -37.77
N ARG A 522 -1.72 -1.19 -38.88
CA ARG A 522 -3.10 -0.67 -39.05
C ARG A 522 -3.80 -1.21 -40.30
N GLU A 523 -3.77 -2.51 -40.48
CA GLU A 523 -4.76 -3.21 -41.31
C GLU A 523 -5.74 -3.93 -40.38
N ASN A 524 -7.05 -3.70 -40.60
CA ASN A 524 -8.20 -4.36 -39.96
C ASN A 524 -8.68 -3.73 -38.64
N THR A 525 -9.49 -2.67 -38.70
CA THR A 525 -10.85 -2.63 -38.12
C THR A 525 -11.56 -1.35 -38.60
N THR A 526 -12.38 -1.53 -39.62
CA THR A 526 -13.28 -0.53 -40.23
C THR A 526 -14.46 -0.18 -39.33
N GLY A 527 -14.74 1.12 -39.22
CA GLY A 527 -16.07 1.70 -39.43
C GLY A 527 -17.08 1.66 -38.29
N SER A 528 -17.31 2.81 -37.65
CA SER A 528 -18.43 3.69 -38.05
C SER A 528 -18.56 4.81 -37.04
N ASP A 529 -18.34 6.02 -37.52
CA ASP A 529 -18.74 7.28 -36.88
C ASP A 529 -20.25 7.49 -37.13
N ASN A 530 -20.93 8.15 -36.20
CA ASN A 530 -22.05 9.05 -36.44
C ASN A 530 -22.42 9.72 -35.12
N THR A 531 -22.35 11.04 -35.19
CA THR A 531 -22.56 12.02 -34.14
C THR A 531 -24.04 12.25 -33.82
N ASP A 532 -24.22 12.94 -32.68
CA ASP A 532 -25.23 13.97 -32.41
C ASP A 532 -26.45 13.67 -31.51
N THR A 533 -26.53 14.56 -30.52
CA THR A 533 -27.71 15.20 -29.89
C THR A 533 -28.39 14.58 -28.65
N GLU A 534 -28.11 15.27 -27.52
CA GLU A 534 -29.00 15.78 -26.46
C GLU A 534 -30.40 15.17 -26.23
N GLY A 535 -30.71 14.92 -24.94
CA GLY A 535 -32.02 15.28 -24.37
C GLY A 535 -32.83 14.19 -23.66
N SER A 536 -32.49 13.89 -22.39
CA SER A 536 -33.41 13.74 -21.22
C SER A 536 -32.62 13.50 -19.94
#